data_AF-A0A370LT86-F1
#
_entry.id   AF-A0A370LT86-F1
#
_cell.length_a   1.000
_cell.length_b   1.000
_cell.length_c   1.000
_cell.angle_alpha   90.00
_cell.angle_beta   90.00
_cell.angle_gamma   90.00
#
_symmetry.space_group_name_H-M   'P 1'
#
loop_
_entity.id
_entity.type
_entity.pdbx_description
1 polymer ?
#
loop_
_entity_poly.entity_id
_entity_poly.type
_entity_poly.pdbx_seq_one_letter_code
_entity_poly.pdbx_strand_id
1 'polypeptide(L)'
;MTYFQNVFADEFNSAIGPIGDRQLNQGWKCPPNTGRGRDLVITWATPTFDLSGNDSDGNSKANLTIRVSNNDGQDLWGELVVDVRTGADSASAVTVAEVVSLLNADTNFSGWFTAESKEVKNSNGTSREAVLIRQIQQHERMKFYIVNGGAEEVLRFNERSGIAELPTWFDRHTIANRKNFTDSLGFLIALNTANNVDAAVIDNAKDNNDKSLGFSSGTVQADWQLLKGRSDNFLFTKNTVDGSDRVTETILYPAGAKVGDLAKKTSYSYTSDNIHPDQVTEEPYVLTSGDLVTP
;
A
#
# COMPACT_ATOMS: atom_id res chain seq x y z
N MET A 1 9.66 0.10 -5.67
CA MET A 1 9.47 0.05 -4.21
C MET A 1 8.20 0.81 -3.95
N THR A 2 7.26 0.23 -3.22
CA THR A 2 5.87 0.65 -3.39
C THR A 2 5.12 0.57 -2.07
N TYR A 3 4.44 1.65 -1.73
CA TYR A 3 3.37 1.59 -0.74
C TYR A 3 2.16 0.91 -1.38
N PHE A 4 1.41 0.19 -0.57
CA PHE A 4 0.19 -0.46 -0.99
C PHE A 4 -0.98 0.02 -0.18
N GLN A 5 -2.09 0.26 -0.87
CA GLN A 5 -3.38 0.57 -0.27
C GLN A 5 -4.29 -0.65 -0.34
N ASN A 6 -4.95 -0.95 0.76
CA ASN A 6 -6.07 -1.87 0.81
C ASN A 6 -7.37 -1.08 0.95
N VAL A 7 -8.14 -1.07 -0.14
CA VAL A 7 -9.41 -0.35 -0.26
C VAL A 7 -10.60 -1.18 0.23
N PHE A 8 -10.40 -2.44 0.61
CA PHE A 8 -11.46 -3.37 1.03
C PHE A 8 -11.59 -3.46 2.55
N ALA A 9 -12.75 -3.95 3.01
CA ALA A 9 -13.05 -4.08 4.43
C ALA A 9 -12.32 -5.26 5.12
N ASP A 10 -11.81 -6.21 4.35
CA ASP A 10 -11.06 -7.34 4.89
C ASP A 10 -9.54 -7.03 4.84
N GLU A 11 -8.80 -7.52 5.85
CA GLU A 11 -7.35 -7.37 5.91
C GLU A 11 -6.69 -8.15 4.77
N PHE A 12 -5.75 -7.54 4.05
CA PHE A 12 -4.85 -8.31 3.21
C PHE A 12 -3.83 -8.99 4.12
N ASN A 13 -3.80 -10.32 4.10
CA ASN A 13 -2.84 -11.11 4.86
C ASN A 13 -2.27 -12.18 3.95
N SER A 14 -0.99 -12.04 3.59
CA SER A 14 -0.32 -13.08 2.82
C SER A 14 0.42 -14.03 3.74
N ALA A 15 -0.09 -15.26 3.80
CA ALA A 15 0.60 -16.37 4.44
C ALA A 15 1.82 -16.87 3.63
N ILE A 16 1.99 -16.38 2.39
CA ILE A 16 3.13 -16.70 1.54
C ILE A 16 3.87 -15.39 1.27
N GLY A 17 5.04 -15.23 1.87
CA GLY A 17 5.92 -14.11 1.55
C GLY A 17 6.76 -14.39 0.30
N PRO A 18 7.60 -13.43 -0.12
CA PRO A 18 8.63 -13.66 -1.15
C PRO A 18 9.64 -14.77 -0.80
N ILE A 19 9.61 -15.25 0.46
CA ILE A 19 10.49 -16.29 0.97
C ILE A 19 9.68 -17.59 1.01
N GLY A 20 10.14 -18.61 0.29
CA GLY A 20 9.49 -19.92 0.24
C GLY A 20 9.49 -20.69 1.56
N ASP A 21 10.24 -20.22 2.55
CA ASP A 21 10.27 -20.80 3.90
C ASP A 21 9.23 -20.15 4.81
N ARG A 22 8.30 -20.98 5.30
CA ARG A 22 7.23 -20.60 6.22
C ARG A 22 7.77 -20.10 7.57
N GLN A 23 8.96 -20.50 7.99
CA GLN A 23 9.56 -20.07 9.26
C GLN A 23 10.04 -18.61 9.21
N LEU A 24 10.29 -18.08 8.00
CA LEU A 24 10.77 -16.71 7.78
C LEU A 24 9.64 -15.74 7.39
N ASN A 25 8.39 -16.21 7.36
CA ASN A 25 7.27 -15.35 7.00
C ASN A 25 7.03 -14.28 8.09
N GLN A 26 7.14 -13.01 7.71
CA GLN A 26 6.95 -11.87 8.60
C GLN A 26 5.48 -11.53 8.88
N GLY A 27 4.53 -12.27 8.29
CA GLY A 27 3.11 -11.96 8.42
C GLY A 27 2.79 -10.62 7.75
N TRP A 28 3.16 -10.51 6.46
CA TRP A 28 2.92 -9.31 5.66
C TRP A 28 1.43 -9.01 5.58
N LYS A 29 1.04 -7.85 6.12
CA LYS A 29 -0.33 -7.41 6.25
C LYS A 29 -0.50 -6.01 5.68
N CYS A 30 -1.60 -5.77 5.00
CA CYS A 30 -2.10 -4.43 4.75
C CYS A 30 -3.46 -4.30 5.47
N PRO A 31 -3.59 -3.39 6.45
CA PRO A 31 -4.81 -3.26 7.25
C PRO A 31 -6.07 -3.11 6.39
N PRO A 32 -7.26 -3.47 6.90
CA PRO A 32 -8.50 -3.20 6.18
C PRO A 32 -8.79 -1.70 6.10
N ASN A 33 -9.61 -1.31 5.13
CA ASN A 33 -10.23 0.02 5.11
C ASN A 33 -11.28 0.11 6.23
N THR A 34 -10.94 0.78 7.32
CA THR A 34 -11.82 0.94 8.49
C THR A 34 -12.97 1.92 8.26
N GLY A 35 -12.92 2.68 7.17
CA GLY A 35 -13.99 3.56 6.69
C GLY A 35 -15.05 2.87 5.85
N ARG A 36 -14.96 1.54 5.71
CA ARG A 36 -15.72 0.77 4.74
C ARG A 36 -16.34 -0.48 5.39
N GLY A 37 -17.57 -0.80 5.01
CA GLY A 37 -18.19 -2.10 5.25
C GLY A 37 -18.02 -3.02 4.04
N ARG A 38 -18.52 -4.27 4.11
CA ARG A 38 -18.42 -5.17 2.96
C ARG A 38 -19.19 -4.68 1.73
N ASP A 39 -20.28 -3.96 1.96
CA ASP A 39 -21.23 -3.49 0.94
C ASP A 39 -21.39 -1.96 0.92
N LEU A 40 -20.63 -1.21 1.73
CA LEU A 40 -20.79 0.23 1.86
C LEU A 40 -19.48 0.97 2.09
N VAL A 41 -19.47 2.25 1.74
CA VAL A 41 -18.37 3.18 2.05
C VAL A 41 -18.95 4.53 2.46
N ILE A 42 -18.26 5.26 3.35
CA ILE A 42 -18.69 6.59 3.83
C ILE A 42 -17.58 7.63 3.65
N THR A 43 -17.97 8.88 3.43
CA THR A 43 -17.03 10.01 3.34
C THR A 43 -16.46 10.39 4.70
N TRP A 44 -15.17 10.75 4.75
CA TRP A 44 -14.50 11.23 5.97
C TRP A 44 -14.25 12.73 6.00
N ALA A 45 -14.45 13.41 4.87
CA ALA A 45 -14.39 14.87 4.82
C ALA A 45 -15.52 15.56 5.60
N THR A 46 -15.24 16.77 6.07
CA THR A 46 -16.24 17.64 6.71
C THR A 46 -16.95 18.45 5.64
N PRO A 47 -18.29 18.44 5.54
CA PRO A 47 -19.02 19.27 4.59
C PRO A 47 -18.90 20.76 4.94
N THR A 48 -19.00 21.68 3.97
CA THR A 48 -19.25 21.52 2.53
C THR A 48 -18.00 21.13 1.72
N PHE A 49 -18.19 20.70 0.47
CA PHE A 49 -17.13 20.19 -0.40
C PHE A 49 -16.79 21.17 -1.53
N ASP A 50 -15.50 21.47 -1.71
CA ASP A 50 -15.02 22.22 -2.86
C ASP A 50 -14.65 21.30 -4.02
N LEU A 51 -15.64 21.03 -4.87
CA LEU A 51 -15.53 20.22 -6.09
C LEU A 51 -15.21 21.07 -7.33
N SER A 52 -14.79 22.33 -7.15
CA SER A 52 -14.42 23.22 -8.24
C SER A 52 -12.95 23.03 -8.65
N GLY A 53 -12.63 23.15 -9.94
CA GLY A 53 -11.26 23.02 -10.44
C GLY A 53 -10.75 21.57 -10.48
N ASN A 54 -9.43 21.44 -10.35
CA ASN A 54 -8.72 20.17 -10.52
C ASN A 54 -8.05 19.70 -9.23
N ASP A 55 -7.79 18.41 -9.22
CA ASP A 55 -7.09 17.62 -8.21
C ASP A 55 -5.57 17.85 -8.35
N SER A 56 -4.77 17.24 -7.47
CA SER A 56 -3.31 17.44 -7.43
C SER A 56 -2.56 16.96 -8.68
N ASP A 57 -3.20 16.14 -9.52
CA ASP A 57 -2.66 15.62 -10.78
C ASP A 57 -3.33 16.22 -12.02
N GLY A 58 -4.24 17.18 -11.84
CA GLY A 58 -4.92 17.89 -12.93
C GLY A 58 -6.24 17.24 -13.39
N ASN A 59 -6.75 16.22 -12.70
CA ASN A 59 -8.06 15.64 -12.98
C ASN A 59 -9.18 16.51 -12.38
N SER A 60 -10.39 16.47 -12.94
CA SER A 60 -11.52 17.24 -12.41
C SER A 60 -11.93 16.76 -11.01
N LYS A 61 -11.99 17.68 -10.02
CA LYS A 61 -12.53 17.38 -8.68
C LYS A 61 -14.05 17.11 -8.69
N ALA A 62 -14.72 17.31 -9.82
CA ALA A 62 -16.13 16.97 -9.97
C ALA A 62 -16.38 15.48 -10.20
N ASN A 63 -15.37 14.72 -10.64
CA ASN A 63 -15.56 13.35 -11.10
C ASN A 63 -15.24 12.36 -9.99
N LEU A 64 -16.25 11.61 -9.54
CA LEU A 64 -16.07 10.45 -8.67
C LEU A 64 -15.91 9.19 -9.53
N THR A 65 -14.73 8.57 -9.46
CA THR A 65 -14.43 7.34 -10.19
C THR A 65 -14.55 6.13 -9.28
N ILE A 66 -15.43 5.20 -9.65
CA ILE A 66 -15.70 3.94 -8.95
C ILE A 66 -15.32 2.78 -9.87
N ARG A 67 -14.53 1.85 -9.36
CA ARG A 67 -14.20 0.60 -10.06
C ARG A 67 -15.11 -0.49 -9.53
N VAL A 68 -15.76 -1.22 -10.44
CA VAL A 68 -16.77 -2.23 -10.08
C VAL A 68 -16.46 -3.55 -10.77
N SER A 69 -16.57 -4.66 -10.04
CA SER A 69 -16.52 -6.02 -10.59
C SER A 69 -17.73 -6.80 -10.13
N ASN A 70 -18.47 -7.39 -11.07
CA ASN A 70 -19.71 -8.15 -10.83
C ASN A 70 -19.55 -9.66 -11.12
N ASN A 71 -18.37 -10.20 -10.81
CA ASN A 71 -18.13 -11.63 -10.94
C ASN A 71 -17.37 -12.15 -9.71
N ASP A 72 -17.65 -13.40 -9.34
CA ASP A 72 -17.07 -14.07 -8.17
C ASP A 72 -15.52 -14.09 -8.20
N GLY A 73 -14.92 -13.99 -9.39
CA GLY A 73 -13.46 -13.97 -9.59
C GLY A 73 -12.80 -12.58 -9.56
N GLN A 74 -13.57 -11.49 -9.49
CA GLN A 74 -13.07 -10.12 -9.65
C GLN A 74 -12.26 -9.90 -10.94
N ASP A 75 -12.54 -10.67 -12.00
CA ASP A 75 -11.69 -10.73 -13.19
C ASP A 75 -11.82 -9.50 -14.08
N LEU A 76 -12.93 -8.78 -14.02
CA LEU A 76 -13.20 -7.64 -14.90
C LEU A 76 -13.66 -6.46 -14.08
N TRP A 77 -12.81 -5.45 -13.97
CA TRP A 77 -13.15 -4.19 -13.32
C TRP A 77 -13.60 -3.20 -14.38
N GLY A 78 -14.89 -2.87 -14.34
CA GLY A 78 -15.46 -1.75 -15.06
C GLY A 78 -15.12 -0.43 -14.36
N GLU A 79 -15.18 0.66 -15.12
CA GLU A 79 -15.08 2.02 -14.60
C GLU A 79 -16.45 2.68 -14.66
N LEU A 80 -16.84 3.30 -13.56
CA LEU A 80 -18.00 4.16 -13.45
C LEU A 80 -17.50 5.54 -13.03
N VAL A 81 -17.74 6.56 -13.85
CA VAL A 81 -17.40 7.95 -13.54
C VAL A 81 -18.69 8.73 -13.41
N VAL A 82 -18.88 9.39 -12.28
CA VAL A 82 -20.07 10.21 -11.99
C VAL A 82 -19.64 11.64 -11.70
N ASP A 83 -20.29 12.61 -12.33
CA ASP A 83 -20.12 14.03 -11.98
C ASP A 83 -20.97 14.35 -10.74
N VAL A 84 -20.30 14.58 -9.60
CA VAL A 84 -20.93 14.87 -8.30
C VAL A 84 -21.08 16.37 -8.03
N ARG A 85 -20.99 17.20 -9.07
CA ARG A 85 -21.08 18.65 -9.00
C ARG A 85 -22.15 19.23 -9.93
N THR A 86 -22.38 18.64 -11.09
CA THR A 86 -23.27 19.21 -12.12
C THR A 86 -24.70 19.36 -11.60
N GLY A 87 -25.11 20.60 -11.34
CA GLY A 87 -26.43 20.93 -10.77
C GLY A 87 -26.40 21.37 -9.31
N ALA A 88 -25.24 21.40 -8.66
CA ALA A 88 -25.06 22.03 -7.35
C ALA A 88 -25.15 23.56 -7.43
N ASP A 89 -25.66 24.19 -6.38
CA ASP A 89 -25.82 25.65 -6.32
C ASP A 89 -24.47 26.38 -6.32
N SER A 90 -23.44 25.76 -5.73
CA SER A 90 -22.07 26.26 -5.72
C SER A 90 -21.05 25.13 -5.81
N ALA A 91 -20.26 25.13 -6.88
CA ALA A 91 -19.19 24.15 -7.11
C ALA A 91 -18.14 24.13 -5.98
N SER A 92 -17.94 25.23 -5.26
CA SER A 92 -16.96 25.34 -4.18
C SER A 92 -17.54 25.08 -2.78
N ALA A 93 -18.84 24.74 -2.69
CA ALA A 93 -19.52 24.51 -1.42
C ALA A 93 -20.67 23.51 -1.57
N VAL A 94 -20.41 22.39 -2.26
CA VAL A 94 -21.41 21.33 -2.48
C VAL A 94 -21.73 20.64 -1.16
N THR A 95 -23.02 20.47 -0.86
CA THR A 95 -23.53 19.85 0.36
C THR A 95 -23.62 18.33 0.24
N VAL A 96 -23.77 17.62 1.36
CA VAL A 96 -24.02 16.18 1.39
C VAL A 96 -25.30 15.82 0.63
N ALA A 97 -26.37 16.60 0.82
CA ALA A 97 -27.65 16.37 0.16
C ALA A 97 -27.54 16.50 -1.37
N GLU A 98 -26.80 17.51 -1.87
CA GLU A 98 -26.55 17.66 -3.31
C GLU A 98 -25.77 16.47 -3.87
N VAL A 99 -24.66 16.06 -3.22
CA VAL A 99 -23.89 14.89 -3.68
C VAL A 99 -24.76 13.63 -3.74
N VAL A 100 -25.56 13.37 -2.69
CA VAL A 100 -26.47 12.22 -2.66
C VAL A 100 -27.51 12.28 -3.78
N SER A 101 -28.09 13.47 -4.02
CA SER A 101 -29.06 13.67 -5.09
C SER A 101 -28.44 13.43 -6.47
N LEU A 102 -27.23 13.95 -6.70
CA LEU A 102 -26.52 13.82 -7.98
C LEU A 102 -26.11 12.38 -8.26
N LEU A 103 -25.59 11.66 -7.25
CA LEU A 103 -25.26 10.25 -7.38
C LEU A 103 -26.49 9.41 -7.75
N ASN A 104 -27.61 9.59 -7.05
CA ASN A 104 -28.82 8.82 -7.32
C ASN A 104 -29.53 9.22 -8.63
N ALA A 105 -29.28 10.42 -9.16
CA ALA A 105 -29.81 10.86 -10.45
C ALA A 105 -29.04 10.25 -11.64
N ASP A 106 -27.77 9.86 -11.46
CA ASP A 106 -26.99 9.20 -12.50
C ASP A 106 -27.50 7.76 -12.73
N THR A 107 -27.91 7.47 -13.97
CA THR A 107 -28.50 6.17 -14.33
C THR A 107 -27.48 5.03 -14.30
N ASN A 108 -26.21 5.31 -14.54
CA ASN A 108 -25.17 4.29 -14.46
C ASN A 108 -24.88 3.97 -13.00
N PHE A 109 -24.82 4.97 -12.12
CA PHE A 109 -24.62 4.77 -10.68
C PHE A 109 -25.79 4.04 -10.03
N SER A 110 -27.02 4.52 -10.23
CA SER A 110 -28.23 3.97 -9.60
C SER A 110 -28.55 2.52 -10.02
N GLY A 111 -27.97 2.03 -11.12
CA GLY A 111 -28.04 0.62 -11.50
C GLY A 111 -27.23 -0.33 -10.60
N TRP A 112 -26.23 0.19 -9.88
CA TRP A 112 -25.30 -0.61 -9.06
C TRP A 112 -25.32 -0.22 -7.58
N PHE A 113 -25.65 1.04 -7.28
CA PHE A 113 -25.50 1.64 -5.97
C PHE A 113 -26.70 2.48 -5.55
N THR A 114 -26.82 2.71 -4.24
CA THR A 114 -27.68 3.74 -3.65
C THR A 114 -26.82 4.67 -2.80
N ALA A 115 -27.05 5.98 -2.91
CA ALA A 115 -26.43 6.98 -2.05
C ALA A 115 -27.44 7.46 -0.98
N GLU A 116 -26.98 7.67 0.25
CA GLU A 116 -27.79 8.23 1.35
C GLU A 116 -26.98 9.22 2.19
N SER A 117 -27.67 10.20 2.78
CA SER A 117 -27.07 11.03 3.84
C SER A 117 -27.10 10.25 5.14
N LYS A 118 -25.96 10.21 5.84
CA LYS A 118 -25.82 9.51 7.11
C LYS A 118 -25.18 10.41 8.15
N GLU A 119 -25.80 10.47 9.32
CA GLU A 119 -25.18 11.06 10.50
C GLU A 119 -24.08 10.12 11.04
N VAL A 120 -22.86 10.62 11.12
CA VAL A 120 -21.68 9.92 11.65
C VAL A 120 -21.20 10.64 12.90
N LYS A 121 -21.01 9.88 13.99
CA LYS A 121 -20.44 10.41 15.23
C LYS A 121 -18.93 10.24 15.23
N ASN A 122 -18.21 11.32 15.45
CA ASN A 122 -16.78 11.32 15.67
C ASN A 122 -16.44 10.77 17.07
N SER A 123 -15.18 10.45 17.32
CA SER A 123 -14.70 9.92 18.60
C SER A 123 -14.95 10.87 19.79
N ASN A 124 -15.10 12.17 19.53
CA ASN A 124 -15.45 13.19 20.52
C ASN A 124 -16.97 13.34 20.75
N GLY A 125 -17.80 12.50 20.12
CA GLY A 125 -19.25 12.53 20.21
C GLY A 125 -19.94 13.56 19.31
N THR A 126 -19.19 14.37 18.55
CA THR A 126 -19.76 15.33 17.60
C THR A 126 -20.31 14.60 16.37
N SER A 127 -21.54 14.90 15.99
CA SER A 127 -22.16 14.40 14.77
C SER A 127 -21.80 15.25 13.57
N ARG A 128 -21.57 14.61 12.42
CA ARG A 128 -21.49 15.24 11.10
C ARG A 128 -22.31 14.45 10.09
N GLU A 129 -22.83 15.11 9.07
CA GLU A 129 -23.39 14.41 7.91
C GLU A 129 -22.28 13.91 7.00
N ALA A 130 -22.49 12.73 6.42
CA ALA A 130 -21.60 12.08 5.47
C ALA A 130 -22.41 11.48 4.32
N VAL A 131 -21.78 11.39 3.15
CA VAL A 131 -22.33 10.61 2.03
C VAL A 131 -21.99 9.15 2.28
N LEU A 132 -23.01 8.28 2.29
CA LEU A 132 -22.84 6.84 2.27
C LEU A 132 -23.20 6.31 0.88
N ILE A 133 -22.33 5.48 0.32
CA ILE A 133 -22.60 4.72 -0.91
C ILE A 133 -22.73 3.26 -0.53
N ARG A 134 -23.86 2.64 -0.89
CA ARG A 134 -24.13 1.21 -0.68
C ARG A 134 -24.34 0.51 -2.01
N GLN A 135 -23.80 -0.69 -2.16
CA GLN A 135 -24.13 -1.52 -3.32
C GLN A 135 -25.51 -2.18 -3.21
N ILE A 136 -26.20 -2.28 -4.33
CA ILE A 136 -27.50 -2.96 -4.44
C ILE A 136 -27.31 -4.49 -4.40
N GLN A 137 -26.25 -4.98 -5.04
CA GLN A 137 -25.92 -6.41 -5.08
C GLN A 137 -25.26 -6.88 -3.79
N GLN A 138 -25.37 -8.17 -3.49
CA GLN A 138 -24.70 -8.78 -2.35
C GLN A 138 -23.16 -8.73 -2.51
N HIS A 139 -22.44 -8.57 -1.40
CA HIS A 139 -20.97 -8.42 -1.39
C HIS A 139 -20.20 -9.62 -1.96
N GLU A 140 -20.81 -10.80 -1.94
CA GLU A 140 -20.26 -12.00 -2.55
C GLU A 140 -20.22 -11.93 -4.08
N ARG A 141 -21.17 -11.20 -4.69
CA ARG A 141 -21.34 -11.11 -6.15
C ARG A 141 -20.67 -9.90 -6.76
N MET A 142 -20.56 -8.82 -5.98
CA MET A 142 -20.04 -7.55 -6.46
C MET A 142 -19.05 -6.97 -5.47
N LYS A 143 -17.89 -6.55 -6.01
CA LYS A 143 -16.91 -5.74 -5.30
C LYS A 143 -16.74 -4.41 -5.99
N PHE A 144 -16.45 -3.38 -5.21
CA PHE A 144 -16.13 -2.07 -5.74
C PHE A 144 -15.08 -1.37 -4.88
N TYR A 145 -14.43 -0.38 -5.45
CA TYR A 145 -13.64 0.59 -4.69
C TYR A 145 -13.67 1.96 -5.37
N ILE A 146 -13.35 2.99 -4.61
CA ILE A 146 -13.24 4.36 -5.12
C ILE A 146 -11.77 4.58 -5.47
N VAL A 147 -11.52 5.10 -6.67
CA VAL A 147 -10.15 5.37 -7.15
C VAL A 147 -9.67 6.66 -6.49
N ASN A 148 -8.39 6.71 -6.08
CA ASN A 148 -7.79 7.94 -5.56
C ASN A 148 -7.78 9.01 -6.67
N GLY A 149 -8.06 10.26 -6.31
CA GLY A 149 -8.06 11.40 -7.24
C GLY A 149 -9.46 11.92 -7.58
N GLY A 150 -9.52 13.01 -8.34
CA GLY A 150 -10.76 13.69 -8.69
C GLY A 150 -11.57 14.08 -7.46
N ALA A 151 -12.85 13.69 -7.41
CA ALA A 151 -13.71 13.98 -6.27
C ALA A 151 -13.27 13.29 -4.98
N GLU A 152 -12.51 12.18 -5.06
CA GLU A 152 -12.06 11.45 -3.87
C GLU A 152 -11.10 12.25 -3.00
N GLU A 153 -10.24 13.12 -3.57
CA GLU A 153 -9.37 14.00 -2.76
C GLU A 153 -10.17 14.93 -1.83
N VAL A 154 -11.40 15.28 -2.22
CA VAL A 154 -12.28 16.17 -1.47
C VAL A 154 -13.23 15.39 -0.57
N LEU A 155 -13.83 14.30 -1.07
CA LEU A 155 -14.85 13.52 -0.35
C LEU A 155 -14.24 12.53 0.66
N ARG A 156 -13.03 12.04 0.39
CA ARG A 156 -12.22 11.22 1.29
C ARG A 156 -12.90 9.93 1.73
N PHE A 157 -13.43 9.15 0.81
CA PHE A 157 -13.93 7.80 1.13
C PHE A 157 -12.80 6.84 1.52
N ASN A 158 -11.59 7.05 1.00
CA ASN A 158 -10.39 6.25 1.23
C ASN A 158 -9.47 6.79 2.34
N GLU A 159 -9.84 7.87 3.05
CA GLU A 159 -9.00 8.43 4.14
C GLU A 159 -8.67 7.40 5.23
N ARG A 160 -9.53 6.39 5.39
CA ARG A 160 -9.35 5.29 6.35
C ARG A 160 -8.96 3.95 5.72
N SER A 161 -8.52 3.98 4.46
CA SER A 161 -7.94 2.81 3.79
C SER A 161 -6.65 2.38 4.48
N GLY A 162 -6.41 1.07 4.55
CA GLY A 162 -5.16 0.58 5.12
C GLY A 162 -4.01 0.85 4.17
N ILE A 163 -2.95 1.47 4.67
CA ILE A 163 -1.70 1.67 3.92
C ILE A 163 -0.61 0.83 4.57
N ALA A 164 0.22 0.19 3.76
CA ALA A 164 1.39 -0.53 4.23
C ALA A 164 2.55 -0.40 3.25
N GLU A 165 3.76 -0.30 3.79
CA GLU A 165 4.98 -0.44 3.03
C GLU A 165 5.32 -1.94 2.93
N LEU A 166 5.25 -2.50 1.72
CA LEU A 166 5.48 -3.93 1.48
C LEU A 166 6.54 -4.11 0.38
N PRO A 167 7.27 -5.25 0.37
CA PRO A 167 8.19 -5.57 -0.73
C PRO A 167 7.51 -5.55 -2.10
N THR A 168 8.24 -5.20 -3.15
CA THR A 168 7.73 -5.16 -4.54
C THR A 168 7.15 -6.48 -5.03
N TRP A 169 7.55 -7.61 -4.43
CA TRP A 169 6.93 -8.90 -4.68
C TRP A 169 5.39 -8.87 -4.54
N PHE A 170 4.85 -8.03 -3.65
CA PHE A 170 3.42 -7.86 -3.41
C PHE A 170 2.67 -7.14 -4.55
N ASP A 171 3.37 -6.56 -5.54
CA ASP A 171 2.77 -6.02 -6.75
C ASP A 171 1.92 -7.07 -7.48
N ARG A 172 2.25 -8.36 -7.34
CA ARG A 172 1.45 -9.46 -7.90
C ARG A 172 0.03 -9.54 -7.33
N HIS A 173 -0.16 -9.13 -6.08
CA HIS A 173 -1.45 -9.16 -5.38
C HIS A 173 -2.26 -7.88 -5.60
N THR A 174 -1.78 -6.98 -6.46
CA THR A 174 -2.55 -5.81 -6.84
C THR A 174 -3.72 -6.19 -7.72
N ILE A 175 -4.78 -5.37 -7.66
CA ILE A 175 -5.93 -5.49 -8.55
C ILE A 175 -5.46 -5.48 -10.01
N ALA A 176 -4.53 -4.59 -10.39
CA ALA A 176 -4.01 -4.50 -11.76
C ALA A 176 -3.34 -5.81 -12.25
N ASN A 177 -2.61 -6.51 -11.38
CA ASN A 177 -1.87 -7.72 -11.74
C ASN A 177 -2.60 -9.04 -11.47
N ARG A 178 -3.84 -9.00 -10.99
CA ARG A 178 -4.59 -10.20 -10.58
C ARG A 178 -4.68 -11.33 -11.61
N LYS A 179 -4.60 -11.00 -12.91
CA LYS A 179 -4.63 -11.99 -14.01
C LYS A 179 -3.26 -12.51 -14.41
N ASN A 180 -2.20 -11.81 -14.03
CA ASN A 180 -0.84 -12.15 -14.40
C ASN A 180 -0.27 -13.24 -13.48
N PHE A 181 -0.91 -13.47 -12.33
CA PHE A 181 -0.44 -14.37 -11.28
C PHE A 181 -1.61 -15.20 -10.73
N THR A 182 -1.53 -16.53 -10.83
CA THR A 182 -2.60 -17.44 -10.39
C THR A 182 -2.81 -17.44 -8.88
N ASP A 183 -1.80 -17.04 -8.12
CA ASP A 183 -1.79 -16.85 -6.67
C ASP A 183 -2.20 -15.43 -6.24
N SER A 184 -2.52 -14.54 -7.18
CA SER A 184 -2.92 -13.18 -6.83
C SER A 184 -4.22 -13.17 -6.03
N LEU A 185 -4.26 -12.31 -5.01
CA LEU A 185 -5.48 -12.07 -4.25
C LEU A 185 -6.29 -10.92 -4.87
N GLY A 186 -5.66 -10.04 -5.65
CA GLY A 186 -6.32 -8.86 -6.22
C GLY A 186 -6.86 -7.90 -5.15
N PHE A 187 -6.15 -7.73 -4.04
CA PHE A 187 -6.59 -6.94 -2.88
C PHE A 187 -5.96 -5.56 -2.80
N LEU A 188 -4.79 -5.37 -3.41
CA LEU A 188 -3.97 -4.18 -3.21
C LEU A 188 -4.06 -3.21 -4.39
N ILE A 189 -3.83 -1.93 -4.09
CA ILE A 189 -3.48 -0.91 -5.08
C ILE A 189 -2.05 -0.49 -4.79
N ALA A 190 -1.20 -0.57 -5.81
CA ALA A 190 0.15 -0.03 -5.73
C ALA A 190 0.07 1.49 -5.84
N LEU A 191 0.61 2.20 -4.85
CA LEU A 191 0.66 3.66 -4.82
C LEU A 191 1.96 4.16 -5.43
N ASN A 192 1.85 5.08 -6.38
CA ASN A 192 3.00 5.67 -7.05
C ASN A 192 3.48 6.92 -6.30
N THR A 193 4.67 6.88 -5.70
CA THR A 193 5.20 8.02 -4.93
C THR A 193 5.51 9.27 -5.78
N ALA A 194 5.60 9.13 -7.10
CA ALA A 194 5.79 10.25 -8.02
C ALA A 194 4.46 10.91 -8.45
N ASN A 195 3.32 10.29 -8.13
CA ASN A 195 1.99 10.83 -8.39
C ASN A 195 1.52 11.63 -7.16
N ASN A 196 1.02 12.85 -7.34
CA ASN A 196 0.77 13.75 -6.21
C ASN A 196 -0.39 13.27 -5.34
N VAL A 197 -1.43 12.71 -5.96
CA VAL A 197 -2.58 12.14 -5.25
C VAL A 197 -2.15 10.96 -4.39
N ASP A 198 -1.43 9.99 -4.96
CA ASP A 198 -0.93 8.82 -4.24
C ASP A 198 0.08 9.20 -3.15
N ALA A 199 0.96 10.17 -3.42
CA ALA A 199 1.87 10.72 -2.42
C ALA A 199 1.11 11.29 -1.22
N ALA A 200 0.04 12.05 -1.46
CA ALA A 200 -0.82 12.58 -0.40
C ALA A 200 -1.54 11.46 0.38
N VAL A 201 -1.95 10.37 -0.27
CA VAL A 201 -2.53 9.19 0.40
C VAL A 201 -1.52 8.53 1.34
N ILE A 202 -0.25 8.42 0.92
CA ILE A 202 0.85 7.86 1.73
C ILE A 202 1.14 8.75 2.93
N ASP A 203 1.37 10.04 2.69
CA ASP A 203 1.82 11.00 3.70
C ASP A 203 0.76 11.24 4.78
N ASN A 204 -0.53 11.13 4.41
CA ASN A 204 -1.66 11.29 5.33
C ASN A 204 -2.18 9.97 5.91
N ALA A 205 -1.49 8.85 5.69
CA ALA A 205 -1.93 7.55 6.17
C ALA A 205 -2.06 7.52 7.70
N LYS A 206 -3.19 7.00 8.19
CA LYS A 206 -3.52 6.88 9.62
C LYS A 206 -3.94 5.47 9.96
N ASP A 207 -3.80 5.11 11.24
CA ASP A 207 -4.39 3.92 11.81
C ASP A 207 -5.88 4.12 12.16
N ASN A 208 -6.48 3.07 12.70
CA ASN A 208 -7.89 2.98 13.08
C ASN A 208 -8.29 3.99 14.17
N ASN A 209 -7.31 4.56 14.87
CA ASN A 209 -7.47 5.52 15.97
C ASN A 209 -7.08 6.94 15.54
N ASP A 210 -7.05 7.21 14.22
CA ASP A 210 -6.65 8.48 13.62
C ASP A 210 -5.20 8.90 13.91
N LYS A 211 -4.33 7.95 14.31
CA LYS A 211 -2.91 8.22 14.53
C LYS A 211 -2.14 8.07 13.23
N SER A 212 -1.32 9.06 12.87
CA SER A 212 -0.44 8.97 11.70
C SER A 212 0.47 7.75 11.77
N LEU A 213 0.63 7.06 10.64
CA LEU A 213 1.56 5.94 10.49
C LEU A 213 3.02 6.40 10.30
N GLY A 214 3.25 7.70 10.06
CA GLY A 214 4.58 8.27 9.87
C GLY A 214 5.24 7.87 8.54
N PHE A 215 4.46 7.43 7.55
CA PHE A 215 4.95 7.15 6.21
C PHE A 215 5.31 8.44 5.47
N SER A 216 6.22 8.30 4.49
CA SER A 216 6.61 9.41 3.62
C SER A 216 6.82 8.93 2.19
N SER A 217 6.10 9.55 1.27
CA SER A 217 6.24 9.36 -0.18
C SER A 217 7.66 9.68 -0.68
N GLY A 218 8.38 10.56 0.01
CA GLY A 218 9.76 10.94 -0.31
C GLY A 218 10.83 9.97 0.21
N THR A 219 10.49 9.03 1.10
CA THR A 219 11.45 8.05 1.66
C THR A 219 10.85 6.66 1.63
N VAL A 220 11.19 5.90 0.59
CA VAL A 220 10.74 4.52 0.42
C VAL A 220 11.87 3.55 0.75
N GLN A 221 11.57 2.54 1.56
CA GLN A 221 12.48 1.46 1.90
C GLN A 221 12.62 0.48 0.74
N ALA A 222 13.85 0.04 0.50
CA ALA A 222 14.14 -1.06 -0.40
C ALA A 222 13.60 -2.39 0.15
N ASP A 223 13.29 -3.33 -0.75
CA ASP A 223 12.77 -4.64 -0.38
C ASP A 223 13.64 -5.33 0.68
N TRP A 224 14.97 -5.24 0.55
CA TRP A 224 15.88 -5.81 1.54
C TRP A 224 15.80 -5.13 2.92
N GLN A 225 15.51 -3.82 2.98
CA GLN A 225 15.30 -3.11 4.24
C GLN A 225 14.03 -3.60 4.93
N LEU A 226 12.97 -3.82 4.16
CA LEU A 226 11.72 -4.40 4.65
C LEU A 226 11.91 -5.84 5.13
N LEU A 227 12.74 -6.62 4.44
CA LEU A 227 13.05 -8.00 4.81
C LEU A 227 13.92 -8.10 6.07
N LYS A 228 14.53 -7.00 6.56
CA LYS A 228 15.23 -6.91 7.86
C LYS A 228 16.21 -8.06 8.11
N GLY A 229 17.00 -8.43 7.09
CA GLY A 229 17.98 -9.50 7.20
C GLY A 229 17.41 -10.92 7.35
N ARG A 230 16.14 -11.14 7.03
CA ARG A 230 15.50 -12.47 7.13
C ARG A 230 15.42 -13.22 5.81
N SER A 231 16.02 -12.69 4.74
CA SER A 231 15.97 -13.29 3.41
C SER A 231 17.37 -13.58 2.90
N ASP A 232 17.63 -14.85 2.58
CA ASP A 232 18.88 -15.29 1.95
C ASP A 232 18.92 -14.97 0.45
N ASN A 233 17.83 -14.44 -0.12
CA ASN A 233 17.79 -14.01 -1.52
C ASN A 233 18.57 -12.71 -1.76
N PHE A 234 18.79 -11.93 -0.70
CA PHE A 234 19.57 -10.71 -0.73
C PHE A 234 20.69 -10.84 0.27
N LEU A 235 21.90 -11.14 -0.19
CA LEU A 235 23.08 -11.25 0.66
C LEU A 235 24.04 -10.11 0.34
N PHE A 236 24.54 -9.46 1.38
CA PHE A 236 25.65 -8.53 1.29
C PHE A 236 26.95 -9.27 1.65
N THR A 237 28.00 -8.91 0.94
CA THR A 237 29.33 -9.50 1.10
C THR A 237 30.32 -8.38 1.37
N LYS A 238 30.98 -8.44 2.53
CA LYS A 238 32.12 -7.58 2.84
C LYS A 238 33.40 -8.40 2.71
N ASN A 239 34.31 -7.95 1.85
CA ASN A 239 35.64 -8.53 1.70
C ASN A 239 36.68 -7.66 2.39
N THR A 240 37.55 -8.29 3.16
CA THR A 240 38.79 -7.68 3.67
C THR A 240 39.94 -8.23 2.86
N VAL A 241 40.81 -7.36 2.37
CA VAL A 241 41.99 -7.73 1.57
C VAL A 241 43.29 -7.42 2.31
N ASP A 242 44.35 -8.17 2.03
CA ASP A 242 45.69 -7.89 2.52
C ASP A 242 46.45 -6.86 1.64
N GLY A 243 47.72 -6.61 1.96
CA GLY A 243 48.58 -5.69 1.20
C GLY A 243 48.90 -6.15 -0.23
N SER A 244 48.55 -7.37 -0.60
CA SER A 244 48.70 -7.94 -1.94
C SER A 244 47.36 -8.06 -2.68
N ASP A 245 46.30 -7.40 -2.17
CA ASP A 245 44.94 -7.42 -2.72
C ASP A 245 44.29 -8.82 -2.77
N ARG A 246 44.72 -9.71 -1.86
CA ARG A 246 44.11 -11.04 -1.69
C ARG A 246 43.04 -10.96 -0.62
N VAL A 247 41.88 -11.57 -0.87
CA VAL A 247 40.78 -11.62 0.13
C VAL A 247 41.19 -12.50 1.30
N THR A 248 41.40 -11.92 2.47
CA THR A 248 41.71 -12.65 3.72
C THR A 248 40.47 -12.99 4.53
N GLU A 249 39.38 -12.25 4.32
CA GLU A 249 38.13 -12.47 5.04
C GLU A 249 36.95 -12.08 4.15
N THR A 250 35.90 -12.88 4.20
CA THR A 250 34.59 -12.59 3.63
C THR A 250 33.53 -12.71 4.71
N ILE A 251 32.76 -11.65 4.95
CA ILE A 251 31.59 -11.67 5.81
C ILE A 251 30.36 -11.61 4.91
N LEU A 252 29.57 -12.69 4.93
CA LEU A 252 28.34 -12.85 4.17
C LEU A 252 27.16 -12.76 5.14
N TYR A 253 26.24 -11.85 4.86
CA TYR A 253 25.08 -11.65 5.72
C TYR A 253 23.85 -11.20 4.93
N PRO A 254 22.64 -11.46 5.42
CA PRO A 254 21.42 -11.00 4.79
C PRO A 254 21.36 -9.47 4.70
N ALA A 255 20.93 -8.96 3.55
CA ALA A 255 20.71 -7.53 3.34
C ALA A 255 19.64 -7.02 4.33
N GLY A 256 19.93 -5.88 4.95
CA GLY A 256 19.08 -5.31 6.02
C GLY A 256 19.36 -5.87 7.41
N ALA A 257 20.39 -6.70 7.58
CA ALA A 257 20.91 -7.07 8.89
C ALA A 257 21.43 -5.85 9.66
N LYS A 258 21.40 -5.95 10.99
CA LYS A 258 21.84 -4.94 11.94
C LYS A 258 23.03 -5.46 12.77
N VAL A 259 23.68 -4.54 13.48
CA VAL A 259 24.70 -4.90 14.47
C VAL A 259 24.09 -5.88 15.49
N GLY A 260 24.78 -6.99 15.75
CA GLY A 260 24.29 -8.07 16.60
C GLY A 260 23.63 -9.22 15.86
N ASP A 261 23.28 -9.08 14.57
CA ASP A 261 22.72 -10.17 13.78
C ASP A 261 23.79 -11.20 13.41
N LEU A 262 23.36 -12.44 13.17
CA LEU A 262 24.23 -13.54 12.78
C LEU A 262 24.60 -13.43 11.29
N ALA A 263 25.87 -13.70 11.00
CA ALA A 263 26.46 -13.74 9.69
C ALA A 263 27.34 -14.99 9.55
N LYS A 264 27.77 -15.26 8.32
CA LYS A 264 28.82 -16.23 8.03
C LYS A 264 30.12 -15.49 7.78
N LYS A 265 31.17 -15.84 8.52
CA LYS A 265 32.53 -15.36 8.25
C LYS A 265 33.35 -16.50 7.66
N THR A 266 33.97 -16.22 6.52
CA THR A 266 34.95 -17.10 5.88
C THR A 266 36.32 -16.45 5.95
N SER A 267 37.28 -17.12 6.58
CA SER A 267 38.67 -16.66 6.70
C SER A 267 39.57 -17.45 5.76
N TYR A 268 40.47 -16.76 5.09
CA TYR A 268 41.41 -17.30 4.10
C TYR A 268 42.85 -17.05 4.56
N SER A 269 43.68 -18.09 4.58
CA SER A 269 45.11 -17.94 4.87
C SER A 269 45.98 -18.33 3.68
N TYR A 270 47.11 -17.63 3.53
CA TYR A 270 48.04 -17.78 2.42
C TYR A 270 49.47 -17.91 2.94
N THR A 271 50.25 -18.75 2.26
CA THR A 271 51.68 -18.96 2.49
C THR A 271 52.43 -18.23 1.40
N SER A 272 53.31 -17.32 1.81
CA SER A 272 54.13 -16.53 0.88
C SER A 272 53.26 -15.81 -0.18
N ASP A 273 53.70 -15.82 -1.44
CA ASP A 273 53.08 -15.11 -2.55
C ASP A 273 51.99 -15.94 -3.27
N ASN A 274 51.48 -17.00 -2.63
CA ASN A 274 50.38 -17.78 -3.21
C ASN A 274 49.14 -16.88 -3.44
N ILE A 275 48.55 -17.01 -4.62
CA ILE A 275 47.30 -16.32 -5.00
C ILE A 275 46.05 -17.13 -4.64
N HIS A 276 46.23 -18.40 -4.26
CA HIS A 276 45.18 -19.29 -3.78
C HIS A 276 45.36 -19.55 -2.29
N PRO A 277 44.28 -19.59 -1.51
CA PRO A 277 44.35 -19.82 -0.07
C PRO A 277 44.78 -21.26 0.20
N ASP A 278 45.67 -21.45 1.18
CA ASP A 278 46.06 -22.79 1.65
C ASP A 278 45.00 -23.35 2.62
N GLN A 279 44.28 -22.49 3.32
CA GLN A 279 43.20 -22.86 4.22
C GLN A 279 42.01 -21.90 4.09
N VAL A 280 40.81 -22.49 4.16
CA VAL A 280 39.53 -21.78 4.22
C VAL A 280 38.79 -22.27 5.45
N THR A 281 38.40 -21.34 6.34
CA THR A 281 37.65 -21.66 7.57
C THR A 281 36.35 -20.88 7.59
N GLU A 282 35.24 -21.54 7.90
CA GLU A 282 33.92 -20.91 7.99
C GLU A 282 33.38 -21.00 9.42
N GLU A 283 32.89 -19.89 9.95
CA GLU A 283 32.36 -19.81 11.31
C GLU A 283 31.14 -18.89 11.41
N PRO A 284 30.24 -19.13 12.38
CA PRO A 284 29.20 -18.17 12.73
C PRO A 284 29.84 -16.89 13.30
N TYR A 285 29.36 -15.74 12.85
CA TYR A 285 29.91 -14.44 13.21
C TYR A 285 28.79 -13.47 13.61
N VAL A 286 29.03 -12.60 14.58
CA VAL A 286 28.06 -11.58 15.02
C VAL A 286 28.48 -10.24 14.42
N LEU A 287 27.61 -9.64 13.62
CA LEU A 287 27.91 -8.40 12.90
C LEU A 287 28.23 -7.24 13.86
N THR A 288 29.28 -6.50 13.54
CA THR A 288 29.66 -5.24 14.20
C THR A 288 29.35 -4.05 13.30
N SER A 289 29.45 -2.83 13.84
CA SER A 289 29.14 -1.60 13.08
C SER A 289 30.04 -1.41 11.85
N GLY A 290 31.27 -1.95 11.87
CA GLY A 290 32.20 -1.87 10.75
C GLY A 290 31.91 -2.85 9.61
N ASP A 291 30.98 -3.79 9.79
CA ASP A 291 30.71 -4.86 8.82
C ASP A 291 29.60 -4.53 7.84
N LEU A 292 28.68 -3.65 8.26
CA LEU A 292 27.50 -3.31 7.49
C LEU A 292 27.87 -2.37 6.33
N VAL A 293 28.05 -2.93 5.13
CA VAL A 293 27.98 -2.15 3.90
C VAL A 293 26.57 -1.65 3.66
N THR A 294 26.45 -0.34 3.45
CA THR A 294 25.24 0.30 2.95
C THR A 294 25.44 0.52 1.45
N PRO A 295 24.55 0.01 0.57
CA PRO A 295 24.59 0.28 -0.86
C PRO A 295 24.50 1.77 -1.18
#